data_AF-A0A1Z9GVR2-F1
#
_entry.id   AF-A0A1Z9GVR2-F1
#
_cell.length_a   1.000
_cell.length_b   1.000
_cell.length_c   1.000
_cell.angle_alpha   90.00
_cell.angle_beta   90.00
_cell.angle_gamma   90.00
#
_symmetry.space_group_name_H-M   'P 1'
#
loop_
_entity.id
_entity.type
_entity.pdbx_description
1 polymer ?
#
loop_
_entity_poly.entity_id
_entity_poly.type
_entity_poly.pdbx_seq_one_letter_code
_entity_poly.pdbx_strand_id
1 'polypeptide(L)' 'YITDDNPRFENAKLIRLQIAKSCKKAEIISSRKKAIKKALKLLKKNQILLIAGKGHENYQIVKNKYLKFSDYSVVKKFI' A
#
# COMPACT_ATOMS: atom_id res chain seq x y z
N TYR A 1 -8.63 -0.48 -0.78
CA TYR A 1 -7.55 -1.35 -0.30
C TYR A 1 -6.89 -0.70 0.89
N ILE A 2 -6.66 -1.44 1.97
CA ILE A 2 -5.90 -0.99 3.15
C ILE A 2 -4.62 -1.82 3.19
N THR A 3 -3.46 -1.16 3.22
CA THR A 3 -2.16 -1.84 3.15
C THR A 3 -1.11 -1.18 4.04
N ASP A 4 0.06 -1.79 4.14
CA ASP A 4 1.15 -1.25 4.93
C ASP A 4 1.72 0.02 4.25
N ASP A 5 2.16 0.97 5.07
CA ASP A 5 3.01 2.10 4.64
C ASP A 5 4.32 2.01 5.43
N ASN A 6 4.60 2.93 6.34
CA ASN A 6 5.75 2.88 7.24
C ASN A 6 5.29 2.41 8.63
N PRO A 7 5.13 1.08 8.90
CA PRO A 7 4.70 0.61 10.22
C PRO A 7 5.71 0.91 11.33
N ARG A 8 6.95 1.32 11.01
CA ARG A 8 7.99 1.64 12.00
C ARG A 8 8.15 0.48 12.99
N PHE A 9 7.90 0.69 14.28
CA PHE A 9 7.96 -0.35 15.31
C PHE A 9 6.62 -1.02 15.62
N GLU A 10 5.53 -0.50 15.07
CA GLU A 10 4.19 -1.01 15.34
C GLU A 10 3.88 -2.29 14.55
N ASN A 11 2.90 -3.04 15.03
CA ASN A 11 2.37 -4.17 14.30
C ASN A 11 1.48 -3.68 13.15
N ALA A 12 1.98 -3.77 11.91
CA ALA A 12 1.27 -3.37 10.71
C ALA A 12 -0.13 -4.01 10.57
N LYS A 13 -0.33 -5.25 11.07
CA LYS A 13 -1.66 -5.89 11.09
C LYS A 13 -2.65 -5.11 11.94
N LEU A 14 -2.22 -4.63 13.12
CA LEU A 14 -3.09 -3.89 14.03
C LEU A 14 -3.49 -2.54 13.44
N ILE A 15 -2.56 -1.81 12.82
CA ILE A 15 -2.85 -0.55 12.12
C ILE A 15 -3.89 -0.77 11.02
N ARG A 16 -3.70 -1.78 10.15
CA ARG A 16 -4.65 -2.11 9.09
C ARG A 16 -6.04 -2.46 9.64
N LEU A 17 -6.10 -3.22 10.73
CA LEU A 17 -7.37 -3.58 11.38
C LEU A 17 -8.06 -2.37 12.02
N GLN A 18 -7.32 -1.43 12.61
CA GLN A 18 -7.88 -0.19 13.15
C GLN A 18 -8.55 0.65 12.06
N ILE A 19 -7.88 0.84 10.91
CA ILE A 19 -8.47 1.57 9.76
C ILE A 19 -9.70 0.84 9.23
N ALA A 20 -9.63 -0.49 9.13
CA ALA A 20 -10.73 -1.30 8.59
C ALA A 20 -12.03 -1.21 9.39
N LYS A 21 -11.98 -0.89 10.69
CA LYS A 21 -13.18 -0.68 11.52
C LYS A 21 -14.11 0.39 10.92
N SER A 22 -13.54 1.43 10.34
CA SER A 22 -14.28 2.54 9.71
C SER A 22 -14.49 2.34 8.21
N CYS A 23 -14.00 1.25 7.63
CA CYS A 23 -14.01 0.99 6.18
C CYS A 23 -14.48 -0.44 5.89
N LYS A 24 -15.74 -0.75 6.23
CA LYS A 24 -16.30 -2.12 6.17
C LYS A 24 -16.19 -2.82 4.81
N LYS A 25 -16.15 -2.07 3.70
CA LYS A 25 -16.02 -2.61 2.32
C LYS A 25 -14.57 -2.72 1.85
N ALA A 26 -13.59 -2.29 2.65
CA ALA A 26 -12.20 -2.26 2.22
C ALA A 26 -11.54 -3.64 2.30
N GLU A 27 -10.85 -4.02 1.24
CA GLU A 27 -9.98 -5.19 1.26
C GLU A 27 -8.65 -4.87 1.98
N ILE A 28 -8.24 -5.71 2.93
CA ILE A 28 -7.00 -5.59 3.69
C ILE A 28 -5.90 -6.45 3.06
N ILE A 29 -4.74 -5.86 2.75
CA ILE A 29 -3.59 -6.55 2.13
C ILE A 29 -2.31 -6.10 2.83
N SER A 30 -1.52 -6.99 3.43
CA SER A 30 -0.29 -6.60 4.15
C SER A 30 0.74 -5.90 3.24
N SER A 31 1.23 -6.56 2.20
CA SER A 31 2.26 -5.94 1.35
C SER A 31 1.72 -4.81 0.46
N ARG A 32 2.29 -3.61 0.59
CA ARG A 32 2.01 -2.45 -0.28
C ARG A 32 2.19 -2.77 -1.77
N LYS A 33 3.28 -3.46 -2.10
CA LYS A 33 3.53 -3.99 -3.46
C LYS A 33 2.40 -4.91 -3.95
N LYS A 34 1.91 -5.83 -3.11
CA LYS A 34 0.81 -6.74 -3.46
C LYS A 34 -0.50 -5.98 -3.66
N ALA A 35 -0.78 -4.98 -2.81
CA ALA A 35 -1.97 -4.15 -2.91
C ALA A 35 -1.99 -3.36 -4.22
N ILE A 36 -0.87 -2.70 -4.57
CA ILE A 36 -0.73 -1.96 -5.83
C ILE A 36 -0.89 -2.90 -7.03
N LYS A 37 -0.21 -4.05 -7.02
CA LYS A 37 -0.32 -5.04 -8.10
C LYS A 37 -1.75 -5.53 -8.28
N LYS A 38 -2.48 -5.80 -7.19
CA LYS A 38 -3.87 -6.24 -7.25
C LYS A 38 -4.79 -5.12 -7.77
N ALA A 39 -4.60 -3.90 -7.29
CA ALA A 39 -5.38 -2.75 -7.76
C ALA A 39 -5.19 -2.50 -9.25
N LEU A 40 -3.95 -2.53 -9.76
CA LEU A 40 -3.66 -2.39 -11.19
C LEU A 40 -4.28 -3.51 -12.03
N LYS A 41 -4.22 -4.77 -11.57
CA LYS A 41 -4.84 -5.91 -12.27
C LYS A 41 -6.36 -5.82 -12.40
N LEU A 42 -7.02 -5.18 -11.43
CA LEU A 42 -8.47 -5.05 -11.39
C LEU A 42 -8.97 -3.71 -11.95
N LEU A 43 -8.05 -2.80 -12.28
CA LEU A 43 -8.37 -1.50 -12.84
C LEU A 43 -8.92 -1.67 -14.27
N LYS A 44 -10.10 -1.11 -14.51
CA LYS A 44 -10.74 -1.14 -15.83
C LYS A 44 -10.51 0.16 -16.58
N LYS A 45 -10.77 0.13 -17.90
CA LYS A 45 -10.83 1.34 -18.73
C LYS A 45 -11.76 2.38 -18.08
N ASN A 46 -11.36 3.64 -18.12
CA ASN A 46 -12.05 4.79 -17.51
C ASN A 46 -12.10 4.81 -15.97
N GLN A 47 -11.27 4.02 -15.29
CA GLN A 47 -11.10 4.13 -13.83
C GLN A 47 -9.76 4.77 -13.48
N ILE A 48 -9.74 5.49 -12.36
CA ILE A 48 -8.53 6.10 -11.80
C ILE A 48 -8.13 5.34 -10.55
N LEU A 49 -6.85 4.98 -10.44
CA LEU A 49 -6.26 4.44 -9.22
C LEU A 49 -5.46 5.53 -8.49
N LEU A 50 -5.90 5.91 -7.30
CA LEU A 50 -5.13 6.75 -6.38
C LEU A 50 -4.34 5.89 -5.40
N ILE A 51 -3.02 6.09 -5.35
CA ILE A 51 -2.13 5.48 -4.35
C ILE A 51 -1.69 6.58 -3.39
N ALA A 52 -2.28 6.64 -2.20
CA ALA A 52 -2.02 7.65 -1.19
C ALA A 52 -1.01 7.18 -0.11
N GLY A 53 -0.32 8.12 0.51
CA GLY A 53 0.55 7.90 1.68
C GLY A 53 2.01 8.33 1.47
N LYS A 54 2.69 7.82 0.43
CA LYS A 54 4.15 7.93 0.29
C LYS A 54 4.67 9.07 -0.59
N GLY A 55 3.93 9.46 -1.63
CA GLY A 55 4.40 10.45 -2.60
C GLY A 55 5.75 10.07 -3.24
N HIS A 56 6.76 10.94 -3.07
CA HIS A 56 8.11 10.76 -3.63
C HIS A 56 9.02 9.86 -2.77
N GLU A 57 8.56 9.33 -1.64
CA GLU A 57 9.35 8.40 -0.82
C GLU A 57 9.76 7.15 -1.62
N ASN A 58 11.02 6.76 -1.48
CA ASN A 58 11.64 5.62 -2.14
C ASN A 58 12.08 4.51 -1.18
N TYR A 59 11.52 4.51 0.03
CA TYR A 59 11.72 3.48 1.05
C TYR A 59 10.43 3.10 1.77
N GLN A 60 10.44 1.96 2.47
CA GLN A 60 9.42 1.57 3.43
C GLN A 60 10.09 1.24 4.77
N ILE A 61 9.59 1.83 5.87
CA ILE A 61 10.20 1.66 7.19
C ILE A 61 9.55 0.50 7.94
N VAL A 62 10.33 -0.55 8.22
CA VAL A 62 9.88 -1.72 9.01
C VAL A 62 10.91 -2.03 10.09
N LYS A 63 10.49 -2.02 11.36
CA LYS A 63 11.36 -2.14 12.55
C LYS A 63 12.58 -1.20 12.46
N ASN A 64 12.32 0.06 12.08
CA ASN A 64 13.31 1.12 11.85
C ASN A 64 14.38 0.83 10.77
N LYS A 65 14.16 -0.19 9.94
CA LYS A 65 14.98 -0.45 8.75
C LYS A 65 14.34 0.19 7.53
N TYR A 66 15.15 0.89 6.73
CA TYR A 66 14.75 1.49 5.47
C TYR A 66 14.90 0.48 4.34
N LEU A 67 13.78 -0.11 3.93
CA LEU A 67 13.75 -1.07 2.83
C LEU A 67 13.47 -0.34 1.51
N LYS A 68 14.25 -0.60 0.46
CA LYS A 68 14.06 0.03 -0.86
C LYS A 68 12.66 -0.27 -1.42
N PHE A 69 11.84 0.77 -1.57
CA PHE A 69 10.46 0.63 -2.03
C PHE A 69 9.93 1.96 -2.56
N SER A 70 9.39 2.00 -3.77
CA SER A 70 8.80 3.21 -4.37
C SER A 70 7.50 2.84 -5.06
N ASP A 71 6.40 3.54 -4.74
CA ASP A 71 5.11 3.33 -5.40
C ASP A 71 5.23 3.53 -6.92
N TYR A 72 5.88 4.61 -7.35
CA TYR A 72 6.18 4.90 -8.75
C TYR A 72 6.92 3.75 -9.43
N SER A 73 8.00 3.26 -8.82
CA SER A 73 8.80 2.17 -9.39
C SER A 73 8.05 0.83 -9.43
N VAL A 74 7.08 0.63 -8.53
CA VAL A 74 6.19 -0.55 -8.57
C VAL A 74 5.20 -0.40 -9.71
N VAL A 75 4.52 0.74 -9.84
CA VAL A 75 3.51 0.99 -10.88
C VAL A 75 4.13 0.89 -12.28
N LYS A 76 5.28 1.54 -12.51
CA LYS A 76 6.00 1.53 -13.80
C LYS A 76 6.43 0.14 -14.29
N LYS A 77 6.38 -0.90 -13.45
CA LYS A 77 6.66 -2.28 -13.86
C LYS A 77 5.44 -3.01 -14.43
N PHE A 78 4.26 -2.42 -14.35
CA PHE A 78 2.98 -3.04 -14.73
C PHE A 78 2.22 -2.25 -15.80
N ILE A 79 2.71 -1.08 -16.18
CA ILE A 79 2.22 -0.23 -17.28
C ILE A 79 3.41 0.08 -18.18
#